data_AF-A0A2N5ZE10-F1
#
_entry.id   AF-A0A2N5ZE10-F1
#
_cell.length_a   1.000
_cell.length_b   1.000
_cell.length_c   1.000
_cell.angle_alpha   90.00
_cell.angle_beta   90.00
_cell.angle_gamma   90.00
#
_symmetry.space_group_name_H-M   'P 1'
#
loop_
_entity.id
_entity.type
_entity.pdbx_description
1 polymer ?
#
loop_
_entity_poly.entity_id
_entity_poly.type
_entity_poly.pdbx_seq_one_letter_code
_entity_poly.pdbx_strand_id
1 'polypeptide(L)' 'DEKGFTILIEDSGIGLSQSDLDEILKGDRDLSREGTHGEKGTGLGLQIVNDLITLHNGRFCIERSKKEGTVFCLQFPNV' A
#
# COMPACT_ATOMS: atom_id res chain seq x y z
N ASP A 1 -0.29 17.73 -23.45
CA ASP A 1 -0.70 17.73 -22.03
C ASP A 1 -1.48 16.47 -21.69
N GLU A 2 -0.81 15.32 -21.63
CA GLU A 2 -1.47 14.09 -21.19
C GLU A 2 -1.12 13.84 -19.73
N LYS A 3 -2.14 13.93 -18.87
CA LYS A 3 -2.01 13.65 -17.44
C LYS A 3 -2.03 12.13 -17.26
N GLY A 4 -1.10 11.61 -16.46
CA GLY A 4 -1.10 10.21 -16.06
C GLY A 4 -2.38 9.79 -15.32
N PHE A 5 -2.48 8.52 -14.92
CA PHE A 5 -3.67 7.99 -14.25
C PHE A 5 -3.39 7.59 -12.79
N THR A 6 -4.46 7.54 -11.99
CA THR A 6 -4.41 7.14 -10.59
C THR A 6 -5.44 6.05 -10.31
N ILE A 7 -5.02 5.01 -9.59
CA ILE A 7 -5.87 3.93 -9.11
C ILE A 7 -5.95 4.05 -7.58
N LEU A 8 -7.17 4.07 -7.06
CA LEU A 8 -7.45 4.08 -5.63
C LEU A 8 -8.17 2.80 -5.23
N ILE A 9 -7.65 2.10 -4.22
CA ILE A 9 -8.30 0.93 -3.61
C ILE A 9 -8.62 1.28 -2.15
N GLU A 10 -9.89 1.32 -1.80
CA GLU A 10 -10.36 1.55 -0.42
C GLU A 10 -10.88 0.23 0.18
N ASP A 11 -10.39 -0.12 1.36
CA ASP A 11 -10.95 -1.18 2.20
C ASP A 11 -11.69 -0.60 3.42
N SER A 12 -12.47 -1.45 4.09
CA SER A 12 -13.22 -1.12 5.31
C SER A 12 -12.83 -2.01 6.49
N GLY A 13 -11.57 -2.47 6.53
CA GLY A 13 -11.00 -3.23 7.63
C GLY A 13 -10.62 -2.34 8.82
N ILE A 14 -9.80 -2.88 9.71
CA ILE A 14 -9.33 -2.18 10.93
C ILE A 14 -8.36 -1.02 10.65
N GLY A 15 -7.93 -0.89 9.40
CA GLY A 15 -6.93 0.09 8.97
C GLY A 15 -5.52 -0.24 9.44
N LEU A 16 -4.61 0.70 9.18
CA LEU A 16 -3.21 0.66 9.60
C LEU A 16 -2.93 1.80 10.57
N SER A 17 -2.13 1.53 11.61
CA SER A 17 -1.62 2.60 12.47
C SER A 17 -0.55 3.41 11.72
N GLN A 18 -0.28 4.64 12.17
CA GLN A 18 0.77 5.46 11.55
C GLN A 18 2.15 4.78 11.61
N SER A 19 2.45 4.06 12.70
CA SER A 19 3.69 3.28 12.82
C SER A 19 3.76 2.15 11.80
N ASP A 20 2.64 1.45 11.55
CA ASP A 20 2.61 0.40 10.52
C ASP A 20 2.87 0.99 9.13
N LEU A 21 2.25 2.13 8.83
CA LEU A 21 2.45 2.83 7.56
C LEU A 21 3.92 3.24 7.37
N ASP A 22 4.53 3.83 8.40
CA ASP A 22 5.92 4.27 8.34
C ASP A 22 6.88 3.09 8.14
N GLU A 23 6.60 1.93 8.75
CA GLU A 23 7.43 0.74 8.63
C GLU A 23 7.25 0.06 7.26
N ILE A 24 6.02 -0.01 6.73
CA ILE A 24 5.73 -0.49 5.36
C ILE A 24 6.48 0.37 4.34
N LEU A 25 6.44 1.70 4.49
CA LEU A 25 7.08 2.65 3.58
C LEU A 25 8.61 2.68 3.69
N LYS A 26 9.18 2.31 4.83
CA LYS A 26 10.63 2.13 5.01
C LYS A 26 11.15 0.84 4.38
N GLY A 27 10.27 -0.08 3.99
CA GLY A 27 10.66 -1.35 3.41
C GLY A 27 11.24 -2.34 4.44
N ASP A 28 10.94 -2.15 5.72
CA ASP A 28 11.37 -3.09 6.76
C ASP A 28 10.57 -4.40 6.67
N ARG A 29 11.30 -5.52 6.81
CA ARG A 29 10.87 -6.85 6.34
C ARG A 29 10.04 -7.65 7.34
N ASP A 30 9.82 -7.14 8.55
CA ASP A 30 9.29 -7.92 9.68
C ASP A 30 7.86 -7.56 10.11
N LEU A 31 7.13 -6.78 9.31
CA LEU A 31 5.70 -6.51 9.52
C LEU A 31 4.82 -7.70 9.13
N SER A 32 4.95 -8.80 9.86
CA SER A 32 4.02 -9.92 9.78
C SER A 32 3.00 -9.79 10.90
N ARG A 33 1.75 -9.48 10.55
CA ARG A 33 0.61 -9.65 11.45
C ARG A 33 -0.07 -10.98 11.17
N GLU A 34 -0.68 -11.54 12.21
CA GLU A 34 -1.65 -12.62 12.02
C GLU A 34 -2.81 -12.07 11.18
N GLY A 35 -3.10 -12.77 10.09
CA GLY A 35 -4.24 -12.47 9.24
C GLY A 35 -5.55 -12.90 9.90
N THR A 36 -6.66 -12.60 9.23
CA THR A 36 -8.03 -12.80 9.75
C THR A 36 -8.32 -14.24 10.23
N HIS A 37 -7.69 -15.26 9.63
CA HIS A 37 -7.82 -16.66 10.09
C HIS A 37 -6.54 -17.23 10.71
N GLY A 38 -5.66 -16.37 11.25
CA GLY A 38 -4.40 -16.79 11.87
C GLY A 38 -3.29 -17.14 10.86
N GLU A 39 -3.49 -16.83 9.58
CA GLU A 39 -2.43 -16.96 8.58
C GLU A 39 -1.26 -16.00 8.88
N LYS A 40 -0.04 -16.52 8.85
CA LYS A 40 1.16 -15.69 8.95
C LYS A 40 1.50 -15.12 7.58
N GLY A 41 1.30 -13.82 7.40
CA GLY A 41 1.73 -13.12 6.18
C GLY A 41 3.25 -13.02 6.11
N THR A 42 3.85 -13.13 4.92
CA THR A 42 5.30 -12.94 4.75
C THR A 42 5.74 -11.46 4.73
N GLY A 43 4.79 -10.52 4.73
CA GLY A 43 5.06 -9.08 4.63
C GLY A 43 5.47 -8.60 3.22
N LEU A 44 5.65 -9.50 2.26
CA LEU A 44 6.24 -9.17 0.95
C LEU A 44 5.29 -8.47 -0.02
N GLY A 45 3.97 -8.58 0.17
CA GLY A 45 2.98 -8.15 -0.83
C GLY A 45 3.07 -6.67 -1.20
N LEU A 46 3.08 -5.79 -0.19
CA LEU A 46 3.14 -4.34 -0.40
C LEU A 46 4.51 -3.87 -0.92
N GLN A 47 5.58 -4.58 -0.56
CA GLN A 47 6.91 -4.32 -1.11
C GLN A 47 6.94 -4.60 -2.61
N ILE A 48 6.44 -5.76 -3.04
CA ILE A 48 6.34 -6.13 -4.45
C ILE A 48 5.51 -5.07 -5.22
N VAL A 49 4.39 -4.62 -4.64
CA VAL A 49 3.57 -3.55 -5.25
C VAL A 49 4.37 -2.25 -5.40
N ASN A 50 5.05 -1.81 -4.34
CA ASN A 50 5.86 -0.59 -4.38
C ASN A 50 6.99 -0.68 -5.43
N ASP A 51 7.69 -1.81 -5.49
CA ASP A 51 8.75 -2.05 -6.46
C ASP A 51 8.22 -2.03 -7.90
N LEU A 52 7.10 -2.72 -8.16
CA LEU A 52 6.47 -2.75 -9.48
C LEU A 52 6.01 -1.36 -9.92
N ILE A 53 5.40 -0.58 -9.02
CA ILE A 53 4.96 0.79 -9.34
C ILE A 53 6.17 1.69 -9.62
N THR A 54 7.23 1.57 -8.81
CA THR A 54 8.49 2.32 -9.01
C THR A 54 9.12 1.99 -10.35
N LEU A 55 9.15 0.72 -10.76
CA LEU A 55 9.63 0.29 -12.08
C LEU A 55 8.83 0.89 -13.25
N HIS A 56 7.56 1.22 -13.05
CA HIS A 56 6.72 1.92 -14.03
C HIS A 56 6.83 3.45 -13.94
N ASN A 57 7.85 3.98 -13.23
CA ASN A 57 8.01 5.41 -12.92
C ASN A 57 6.79 6.01 -12.21
N GLY A 58 6.03 5.16 -11.52
CA GLY A 58 4.86 5.55 -10.76
C GLY A 58 5.19 5.92 -9.31
N ARG A 59 4.15 6.22 -8.55
CA ARG A 59 4.22 6.48 -7.11
C ARG A 59 3.18 5.64 -6.39
N PHE A 60 3.58 5.06 -5.26
CA PHE A 60 2.71 4.36 -4.34
C PHE A 60 2.58 5.14 -3.03
N CYS A 61 1.37 5.29 -2.52
CA CYS A 61 1.13 5.80 -1.17
C CYS A 61 -0.05 5.10 -0.52
N ILE A 62 -0.10 5.20 0.80
CA ILE A 62 -1.13 4.58 1.64
C ILE A 62 -1.66 5.66 2.58
N GLU A 63 -2.98 5.77 2.65
CA GLU A 63 -3.69 6.75 3.46
C GLU A 63 -4.76 6.07 4.31
N ARG A 64 -5.21 6.74 5.38
CA ARG A 64 -6.31 6.24 6.20
C ARG A 64 -7.65 6.52 5.52
N SER A 65 -8.51 5.49 5.41
CA SER A 65 -9.88 5.68 4.92
C SER A 65 -10.72 6.45 5.94
N LYS A 66 -11.71 7.19 5.43
CA LYS A 66 -12.78 7.78 6.27
C LYS A 66 -13.68 6.73 6.91
N LYS A 67 -13.64 5.48 6.45
CA LYS A 67 -14.41 4.33 6.93
C LYS A 67 -13.57 3.41 7.82
N GLU A 68 -12.59 3.97 8.53
CA GLU A 68 -11.67 3.26 9.45
C GLU A 68 -10.66 2.31 8.79
N GLY A 69 -10.86 1.89 7.54
CA GLY A 69 -9.92 1.07 6.78
C GLY A 69 -8.76 1.84 6.16
N THR A 70 -8.25 1.33 5.03
CA THR A 70 -7.08 1.88 4.34
C THR A 70 -7.41 2.27 2.90
N VAL A 71 -6.75 3.30 2.38
CA VAL A 71 -6.75 3.66 0.96
C VAL A 71 -5.35 3.46 0.40
N PHE A 72 -5.22 2.58 -0.59
CA PHE A 72 -4.01 2.39 -1.36
C PHE A 72 -4.10 3.21 -2.65
N CYS A 73 -3.08 4.01 -2.94
CA CYS A 73 -3.05 4.92 -4.07
C CYS A 73 -1.84 4.62 -4.95
N LEU A 74 -2.11 4.34 -6.24
CA LEU A 74 -1.13 4.01 -7.25
C LEU A 74 -1.23 5.07 -8.36
N GLN A 75 -0.15 5.80 -8.60
CA GLN A 75 -0.08 6.85 -9.61
C GLN A 75 0.88 6.42 -10.71
N PHE A 76 0.47 6.55 -11.96
CA PHE A 76 1.29 6.20 -13.12
C PHE A 76 1.43 7.42 -14.04
N PRO A 77 2.63 7.67 -14.61
CA PRO A 77 2.80 8.70 -15.61
C PRO A 77 2.10 8.30 -16.91
N ASN A 78 1.83 9.29 -17.76
CA ASN A 78 1.42 8.99 -19.13
C ASN A 78 2.65 8.52 -19.93
N VAL A 79 2.44 7.56 -20.83
CA VAL A 79 3.47 7.06 -21.75
C VAL A 79 3.68 8.01 -22.93
#